data_AF-A0A840P3M3-F1
#
_entry.id   AF-A0A840P3M3-F1
#
_cell.length_a   1.000
_cell.length_b   1.000
_cell.length_c   1.000
_cell.angle_alpha   90.00
_cell.angle_beta   90.00
_cell.angle_gamma   90.00
#
_symmetry.space_group_name_H-M   'P 1'
#
loop_
_entity.id
_entity.type
_entity.pdbx_description
1 polymer ?
#
loop_
_entity_poly.entity_id
_entity_poly.type
_entity_poly.pdbx_seq_one_letter_code
_entity_poly.pdbx_strand_id
1 'polypeptide(L)' 'MWGNRHGTEPRNARSPLRTRAALSGVVLPIALIATVFFVWQAVTSGAPVWWAEAAIAGVVTVIAAVDLLVLRNRMHHD' A
#
# COMPACT_ATOMS: atom_id res chain seq x y z
N MET A 1 33.06 -16.94 25.05
CA MET A 1 33.06 -15.61 24.42
C MET A 1 31.78 -15.45 23.61
N TRP A 2 30.67 -15.11 24.26
CA TRP A 2 29.39 -14.92 23.58
C TRP A 2 29.29 -13.45 23.22
N GLY A 3 29.54 -13.14 21.94
CA GLY A 3 29.49 -11.79 21.43
C GLY A 3 28.07 -11.24 21.56
N ASN A 4 27.94 -10.19 22.37
CA ASN A 4 26.81 -9.29 22.35
C ASN A 4 26.69 -8.73 20.92
N ARG A 5 25.88 -9.37 20.09
CA ARG A 5 25.34 -8.77 18.86
C ARG A 5 24.27 -7.78 19.29
N HIS A 6 24.70 -6.73 19.98
CA HIS A 6 23.90 -5.54 20.10
C HIS A 6 23.81 -5.01 18.66
N GLY A 7 22.68 -5.22 18.01
CA GLY A 7 22.42 -4.65 16.69
C GLY A 7 22.55 -3.14 16.83
N THR A 8 23.70 -2.60 16.42
CA THR A 8 23.96 -1.16 16.25
C THR A 8 23.38 -0.71 14.91
N GLU A 9 22.26 -1.30 14.48
CA GLU A 9 21.61 -0.87 13.26
C GLU A 9 20.96 0.47 13.57
N PRO A 10 21.38 1.57 12.92
CA PRO A 10 20.89 2.89 13.26
C PRO A 10 19.38 2.91 13.08
N ARG A 11 18.64 3.34 14.12
CA ARG A 11 17.22 3.73 14.05
C ARG A 11 16.92 4.81 12.99
N ASN A 12 17.94 5.26 12.26
CA ASN A 12 17.92 6.16 11.10
C ASN A 12 17.60 5.47 9.76
N ALA A 13 17.21 4.19 9.74
CA ALA A 13 16.41 3.65 8.63
C ALA A 13 14.98 4.24 8.61
N ARG A 14 14.83 5.54 8.88
CA ARG A 14 13.61 6.34 8.68
C ARG A 14 13.44 6.76 7.21
N SER A 15 14.53 6.79 6.42
CA SER A 15 14.47 7.07 4.97
C SER A 15 13.62 6.05 4.18
N PRO A 16 13.74 4.73 4.43
CA PRO A 16 12.88 3.70 3.85
C PRO A 16 11.40 3.85 4.22
N LEU A 17 11.11 4.26 5.46
CA LEU A 17 9.73 4.43 5.93
C LEU A 17 9.06 5.65 5.32
N ARG A 18 9.76 6.79 5.21
CA ARG A 18 9.20 8.00 4.57
C ARG A 18 9.00 7.84 3.06
N THR A 19 9.89 7.13 2.37
CA THR A 19 9.72 6.83 0.93
C THR A 19 8.58 5.85 0.70
N ARG A 20 8.44 4.80 1.53
CA ARG A 20 7.23 3.96 1.50
C ARG A 20 5.97 4.77 1.77
N ALA A 21 5.96 5.68 2.74
CA ALA A 21 4.80 6.53 3.01
C ALA A 21 4.41 7.38 1.80
N ALA A 22 5.41 7.99 1.15
CA ALA A 22 5.19 8.84 -0.01
C ALA A 22 4.70 8.03 -1.22
N LEU A 23 5.34 6.90 -1.53
CA LEU A 23 4.92 6.00 -2.60
C LEU A 23 3.52 5.46 -2.34
N SER A 24 3.25 4.97 -1.14
CA SER A 24 1.96 4.42 -0.72
C SER A 24 0.86 5.50 -0.72
N GLY A 25 1.21 6.73 -0.33
CA GLY A 25 0.32 7.89 -0.34
C GLY A 25 -0.13 8.32 -1.73
N VAL A 26 0.69 8.10 -2.75
CA VAL A 26 0.37 8.38 -4.17
C VAL A 26 -0.30 7.17 -4.83
N VAL A 27 0.15 5.96 -4.50
CA VAL A 27 -0.41 4.72 -5.08
C VAL A 27 -1.86 4.51 -4.63
N LEU A 28 -2.19 4.80 -3.38
CA LEU A 28 -3.55 4.64 -2.87
C LEU A 28 -4.62 5.40 -3.69
N PRO A 29 -4.54 6.73 -3.91
CA PRO A 29 -5.56 7.44 -4.69
C PRO A 29 -5.61 6.96 -6.14
N ILE A 30 -4.47 6.64 -6.76
CA ILE A 30 -4.42 6.10 -8.14
C ILE A 30 -5.13 4.75 -8.21
N ALA A 31 -4.80 3.84 -7.29
CA ALA A 31 -5.39 2.51 -7.22
C ALA A 31 -6.90 2.58 -6.94
N LEU A 32 -7.34 3.50 -6.07
CA LEU A 32 -8.75 3.73 -5.78
C LEU A 32 -9.51 4.22 -7.02
N ILE A 33 -8.97 5.22 -7.74
CA ILE A 33 -9.57 5.73 -8.98
C ILE A 33 -9.67 4.62 -10.04
N ALA A 34 -8.59 3.85 -10.21
CA ALA A 34 -8.57 2.72 -11.14
C ALA A 34 -9.63 1.67 -10.76
N THR A 35 -9.74 1.33 -9.47
CA THR A 35 -10.75 0.37 -8.97
C THR A 35 -12.16 0.85 -9.29
N VAL A 36 -12.48 2.11 -8.98
CA VAL A 36 -13.80 2.69 -9.28
C VAL A 36 -14.08 2.66 -10.78
N PHE A 37 -13.09 3.01 -11.61
CA PHE A 37 -13.22 2.98 -13.06
C PHE A 37 -13.52 1.57 -13.59
N PHE A 38 -12.76 0.56 -13.16
CA PHE A 38 -12.95 -0.82 -13.60
C PHE A 38 -14.27 -1.40 -13.11
N VAL A 39 -14.70 -1.09 -11.88
CA VAL A 39 -16.02 -1.50 -11.38
C VAL A 39 -17.13 -0.85 -12.21
N TRP A 40 -17.02 0.43 -12.51
CA TRP A 40 -17.99 1.13 -13.34
C TRP A 40 -18.06 0.54 -14.76
N GLN A 41 -16.90 0.24 -15.36
CA GLN A 41 -16.84 -0.47 -16.63
C GLN A 41 -17.50 -1.86 -16.55
N ALA A 42 -17.21 -2.64 -15.52
CA ALA A 42 -17.79 -3.98 -15.34
C ALA A 42 -19.33 -3.94 -15.24
N VAL A 43 -19.87 -2.94 -14.54
CA VAL A 43 -21.32 -2.74 -14.40
C VAL A 43 -21.95 -2.27 -15.71
N THR A 44 -21.29 -1.38 -16.45
CA THR A 44 -21.87 -0.75 -17.65
C THR A 44 -21.75 -1.61 -18.90
N SER A 45 -20.63 -2.31 -19.10
CA SER A 45 -20.40 -3.12 -20.29
C SER A 45 -20.79 -4.58 -20.12
N GLY A 46 -20.97 -5.06 -18.89
CA GLY A 46 -21.41 -6.43 -18.60
C GLY A 46 -20.42 -7.53 -18.99
N ALA A 47 -19.24 -7.18 -19.51
CA ALA A 47 -18.23 -8.16 -19.91
C ALA A 47 -17.47 -8.69 -18.67
N PRO A 48 -17.29 -10.02 -18.56
CA PRO A 48 -16.70 -10.64 -17.37
C PRO A 48 -15.22 -10.29 -17.17
N VAL A 49 -14.52 -9.84 -18.22
CA VAL A 49 -13.10 -9.45 -18.15
C VAL A 49 -12.89 -8.27 -17.18
N TRP A 50 -13.82 -7.32 -17.14
CA TRP A 50 -13.72 -6.14 -16.29
C TRP A 50 -13.89 -6.47 -14.81
N TRP A 51 -14.59 -7.55 -14.46
CA TRP A 51 -14.67 -8.03 -13.09
C TRP A 51 -13.33 -8.56 -12.58
N ALA A 52 -12.56 -9.23 -13.45
CA ALA A 52 -11.22 -9.68 -13.10
C ALA A 52 -10.27 -8.50 -12.89
N GLU A 53 -10.31 -7.49 -13.77
CA GLU A 53 -9.50 -6.27 -13.62
C GLU A 53 -9.89 -5.45 -12.39
N ALA A 54 -11.19 -5.32 -12.12
CA ALA A 54 -11.71 -4.66 -10.91
C ALA A 54 -11.25 -5.38 -9.63
N ALA A 55 -11.24 -6.71 -9.62
CA ALA A 55 -10.75 -7.48 -8.49
C ALA A 55 -9.26 -7.24 -8.23
N ILE A 56 -8.43 -7.25 -9.28
CA ILE A 56 -6.99 -6.98 -9.17
C ILE A 56 -6.75 -5.55 -8.65
N ALA A 57 -7.41 -4.56 -9.23
CA ALA A 57 -7.30 -3.16 -8.81
C ALA A 57 -7.75 -2.96 -7.35
N GLY A 58 -8.82 -3.64 -6.95
CA GLY A 58 -9.31 -3.64 -5.57
C GLY A 58 -8.29 -4.21 -4.59
N VAL A 59 -7.67 -5.35 -4.91
CA VAL A 59 -6.61 -5.95 -4.07
C VAL A 59 -5.42 -5.00 -3.93
N VAL A 60 -4.98 -4.37 -5.02
CA VAL A 60 -3.87 -3.39 -4.97
C VAL A 60 -4.23 -2.19 -4.08
N THR A 61 -5.47 -1.71 -4.14
CA THR A 61 -5.97 -0.62 -3.30
C THR A 61 -5.94 -0.99 -1.83
N VAL A 62 -6.37 -2.22 -1.48
CA VAL A 62 -6.32 -2.73 -0.10
C VAL A 62 -4.88 -2.82 0.39
N ILE A 63 -3.96 -3.35 -0.42
CA ILE A 63 -2.53 -3.44 -0.04
C ILE A 63 -1.96 -2.05 0.24
N ALA A 64 -2.23 -1.07 -0.63
CA ALA A 64 -1.80 0.31 -0.43
C ALA A 64 -2.41 0.94 0.84
N ALA A 65 -3.69 0.67 1.12
CA ALA A 65 -4.36 1.14 2.34
C ALA A 65 -3.75 0.55 3.61
N VAL A 66 -3.45 -0.74 3.61
CA VAL A 66 -2.80 -1.42 4.73
C VAL A 66 -1.39 -0.88 4.95
N ASP A 67 -0.61 -0.69 3.89
CA ASP A 67 0.75 -0.14 3.99
C ASP A 67 0.72 1.27 4.59
N LEU A 68 -0.15 2.16 4.12
CA LEU A 68 -0.35 3.48 4.73
C LEU A 68 -0.80 3.42 6.19
N LEU A 69 -1.72 2.53 6.54
CA LEU A 69 -2.21 2.36 7.90
C LEU A 69 -1.10 1.90 8.85
N VAL A 70 -0.31 0.90 8.45
CA VAL A 70 0.83 0.39 9.21
C VAL A 70 1.87 1.49 9.42
N LEU A 71 2.15 2.28 8.38
CA LEU A 71 3.10 3.40 8.48
C LEU A 71 2.57 4.50 9.40
N ARG A 72 1.29 4.90 9.28
CA ARG A 72 0.68 5.88 10.16
C ARG A 72 0.70 5.41 11.62
N ASN A 73 0.41 4.14 11.86
CA ASN A 73 0.42 3.57 13.20
C ASN A 73 1.83 3.56 13.80
N ARG A 74 2.86 3.23 13.01
CA ARG A 74 4.27 3.32 13.45
C ARG A 74 4.68 4.75 13.80
N MET A 75 4.28 5.74 13.02
CA MET A 75 4.62 7.14 13.28
C MET A 75 3.93 7.71 14.52
N HIS A 76 2.78 7.17 14.93
CA HIS A 76 2.05 7.61 16.11
C HIS A 76 2.54 6.95 17.41
N HIS A 77 3.30 5.86 17.31
CA HIS A 77 3.86 5.14 18.46
C HIS A 77 5.32 5.53 18.79
N ASP A 78 5.93 6.41 18.00
CA ASP A 78 7.24 7.05 18.23
C ASP A 78 7.05 8.46 18.80
#